data_AF-A0A3C1FKK4-F1
#
_entry.id   AF-A0A3C1FKK4-F1
#
_cell.length_a   1.000
_cell.length_b   1.000
_cell.length_c   1.000
_cell.angle_alpha   90.00
_cell.angle_beta   90.00
_cell.angle_gamma   90.00
#
_symmetry.space_group_name_H-M   'P 1'
#
loop_
_entity.id
_entity.type
_entity.pdbx_description
1 polymer ?
#
loop_
_entity_poly.entity_id
_entity_poly.type
_entity_poly.pdbx_seq_one_letter_code
_entity_poly.pdbx_strand_id
1 'polypeptide(L)'
;GQAIVREGAKSVAAGMNPMDLKRGIDMAVEAVIADLAKRSKKIKSSEEIAQVGTISANGEAEIGRMIAEAMDKVGQEGVITVEEAKGLETELDVVEGMQ
;
A
#
# COMPACT_ATOMS: atom_id res chain seq x y z
N GLY A 1 -10.03 1.71 -13.47
CA GLY A 1 -10.35 2.71 -14.51
C GLY A 1 -11.28 2.16 -15.58
N GLN A 2 -10.84 1.15 -16.34
CA GLN A 2 -11.54 0.63 -17.52
C GLN A 2 -13.00 0.22 -17.28
N ALA A 3 -13.30 -0.43 -16.14
CA ALA A 3 -14.67 -0.85 -15.80
C ALA A 3 -15.63 0.34 -15.62
N ILE A 4 -15.20 1.41 -14.94
CA ILE A 4 -16.01 2.61 -14.69
C ILE A 4 -16.29 3.33 -16.01
N VAL A 5 -15.29 3.44 -16.89
CA VAL A 5 -15.44 4.09 -18.19
C VAL A 5 -16.39 3.30 -19.10
N ARG A 6 -16.27 1.96 -19.13
CA ARG A 6 -17.13 1.10 -19.94
C ARG A 6 -18.59 1.18 -19.51
N GLU A 7 -18.87 1.04 -18.22
CA GLU A 7 -20.25 1.11 -17.70
C GLU A 7 -20.81 2.53 -17.74
N GLY A 8 -19.95 3.53 -17.56
CA GLY A 8 -20.35 4.93 -17.70
C GLY A 8 -20.73 5.30 -19.13
N ALA A 9 -19.95 4.87 -20.12
CA ALA A 9 -20.27 5.08 -21.53
C ALA A 9 -21.60 4.42 -21.93
N LYS A 10 -21.87 3.21 -21.41
CA LYS A 10 -23.16 2.51 -21.63
C LYS A 10 -24.33 3.26 -21.00
N SER A 11 -24.15 3.80 -19.80
CA SER A 11 -25.18 4.56 -19.08
C SER A 11 -25.50 5.89 -19.76
N VAL A 12 -24.49 6.57 -20.28
CA VAL A 12 -24.66 7.80 -21.08
C VAL A 12 -25.35 7.50 -22.41
N ALA A 13 -24.97 6.42 -23.10
CA ALA A 13 -25.64 5.98 -24.32
C ALA A 13 -27.12 5.61 -24.10
N ALA A 14 -27.50 5.20 -22.88
CA ALA A 14 -28.88 4.96 -22.46
C ALA A 14 -29.67 6.24 -22.09
N GLY A 15 -29.06 7.43 -22.25
CA GLY A 15 -29.70 8.72 -22.01
C GLY A 15 -29.51 9.30 -20.61
N MET A 16 -28.67 8.70 -19.75
CA MET A 16 -28.31 9.31 -18.47
C MET A 16 -27.41 10.52 -18.67
N ASN A 17 -27.61 11.56 -17.85
CA ASN A 17 -26.78 12.75 -17.86
C ASN A 17 -25.35 12.42 -17.37
N PRO A 18 -24.30 12.67 -18.18
CA PRO A 18 -22.92 12.40 -17.78
C PRO A 18 -22.48 13.13 -16.51
N MET A 19 -23.01 14.33 -16.25
CA MET A 19 -22.66 15.13 -15.07
C MET A 19 -23.21 14.52 -13.79
N ASP A 20 -24.45 14.04 -13.83
CA ASP A 20 -25.09 13.35 -12.69
C ASP A 20 -24.41 12.01 -12.43
N LEU A 21 -24.04 11.29 -13.49
CA LEU A 21 -23.28 10.05 -13.40
C LEU A 21 -21.92 10.27 -12.73
N LYS A 22 -21.16 11.28 -13.18
CA LYS A 22 -19.87 11.63 -12.57
C LYS A 22 -20.04 11.96 -11.09
N ARG A 23 -21.01 12.82 -10.75
CA ARG A 23 -21.27 13.21 -9.36
C ARG A 23 -21.62 12.00 -8.48
N GLY A 24 -22.47 11.10 -8.98
CA GLY A 24 -22.83 9.87 -8.27
C GLY A 24 -21.63 8.93 -8.08
N ILE A 25 -20.77 8.79 -9.09
CA ILE A 25 -19.53 8.01 -8.99
C ILE A 25 -18.58 8.63 -7.96
N ASP A 26 -18.38 9.95 -7.99
CA ASP A 26 -17.51 10.65 -7.05
C ASP A 26 -17.98 10.43 -5.60
N MET A 27 -19.29 10.60 -5.33
CA MET A 27 -19.87 10.35 -4.01
C MET A 27 -19.74 8.89 -3.57
N ALA A 28 -19.93 7.93 -4.49
CA ALA A 28 -19.76 6.52 -4.18
C ALA A 28 -18.29 6.19 -3.86
N VAL A 29 -17.34 6.75 -4.62
CA VAL A 29 -15.91 6.58 -4.37
C VAL A 29 -15.52 7.14 -3.01
N GLU A 30 -15.98 8.34 -2.66
CA GLU A 30 -15.73 8.94 -1.34
C GLU A 30 -16.25 8.06 -0.20
N ALA A 31 -17.48 7.55 -0.33
CA ALA A 31 -18.07 6.65 0.66
C ALA A 31 -17.28 5.35 0.81
N VAL A 32 -16.81 4.78 -0.32
CA VAL A 32 -15.99 3.55 -0.32
C VAL A 32 -14.62 3.81 0.31
N ILE A 33 -13.97 4.93 0.01
CA ILE A 33 -12.70 5.30 0.65
C ILE A 33 -12.87 5.41 2.16
N ALA A 34 -13.95 6.06 2.63
CA ALA A 34 -14.24 6.18 4.05
C ALA A 34 -14.51 4.82 4.72
N ASP A 35 -15.20 3.91 4.05
CA ASP A 35 -15.45 2.55 4.56
C ASP A 35 -14.17 1.70 4.59
N LEU A 36 -13.35 1.79 3.54
CA LEU A 36 -12.05 1.11 3.47
C LEU A 36 -11.13 1.57 4.61
N ALA A 37 -11.08 2.89 4.89
CA ALA A 37 -10.30 3.43 5.99
C ALA A 37 -10.77 2.88 7.35
N LYS A 38 -12.09 2.71 7.55
CA LYS A 38 -12.65 2.12 8.78
C LYS A 38 -12.35 0.63 8.94
N ARG A 39 -12.30 -0.11 7.83
CA ARG A 39 -12.00 -1.56 7.83
C ARG A 39 -10.50 -1.86 7.87
N SER A 40 -9.66 -0.88 7.52
CA SER A 40 -8.22 -1.02 7.57
C SER A 40 -7.75 -1.34 8.99
N LYS A 41 -6.93 -2.39 9.10
CA LYS A 41 -6.28 -2.74 10.37
C LYS A 41 -4.93 -2.04 10.42
N LYS A 42 -4.77 -1.13 11.38
CA LYS A 42 -3.46 -0.55 11.68
C LYS A 42 -2.57 -1.60 12.34
N ILE A 43 -1.43 -1.86 11.73
CA ILE A 43 -0.34 -2.63 12.31
C ILE A 43 0.39 -1.79 13.36
N LYS A 44 0.72 -2.40 14.49
CA LYS A 44 1.32 -1.72 15.65
C LYS A 44 2.57 -2.43 16.18
N SER A 45 2.71 -3.73 15.95
CA SER A 45 3.86 -4.48 16.43
C SER A 45 4.83 -4.84 15.31
N SER A 46 6.11 -4.97 15.67
CA SER A 46 7.16 -5.48 14.79
C SER A 46 6.84 -6.89 14.26
N GLU A 47 6.15 -7.71 15.08
CA GLU A 47 5.68 -9.04 14.66
C GLU A 47 4.63 -8.99 13.55
N GLU A 48 3.69 -8.04 13.61
CA GLU A 48 2.72 -7.83 12.53
C GLU A 48 3.41 -7.32 11.26
N ILE A 49 4.42 -6.46 11.39
CA ILE A 49 5.24 -5.99 10.26
C ILE A 49 5.98 -7.18 9.63
N ALA A 50 6.60 -8.03 10.44
CA ALA A 50 7.29 -9.23 9.96
C ALA A 50 6.34 -10.20 9.25
N GLN A 51 5.13 -10.37 9.77
CA GLN A 51 4.11 -11.22 9.17
C GLN A 51 3.67 -10.68 7.80
N VAL A 52 3.36 -9.38 7.72
CA VAL A 52 2.97 -8.74 6.46
C VAL A 52 4.12 -8.76 5.45
N GLY A 53 5.36 -8.52 5.90
CA GLY A 53 6.56 -8.63 5.10
C GLY A 53 6.75 -10.04 4.53
N THR A 54 6.59 -11.06 5.38
CA THR A 54 6.69 -12.48 4.98
C THR A 54 5.65 -12.83 3.91
N ILE A 55 4.40 -12.43 4.11
CA ILE A 55 3.32 -12.69 3.13
C ILE A 55 3.60 -11.97 1.81
N SER A 56 4.10 -10.74 1.88
CA SER A 56 4.43 -9.93 0.69
C SER A 56 5.63 -10.48 -0.07
N ALA A 57 6.58 -11.09 0.65
CA ALA A 57 7.77 -11.75 0.11
C ALA A 57 7.52 -13.23 -0.28
N ASN A 58 6.29 -13.56 -0.69
CA ASN A 58 5.92 -14.91 -1.14
C ASN A 58 6.19 -16.03 -0.10
N GLY A 59 6.06 -15.72 1.19
CA GLY A 59 6.23 -16.66 2.29
C GLY A 59 7.64 -16.73 2.88
N GLU A 60 8.57 -15.89 2.42
CA GLU A 60 9.95 -15.88 2.90
C GLU A 60 10.07 -15.15 4.25
N ALA A 61 10.17 -15.94 5.32
CA ALA A 61 10.18 -15.42 6.69
C ALA A 61 11.44 -14.61 7.02
N GLU A 62 12.56 -14.90 6.36
CA GLU A 62 13.83 -14.17 6.55
C GLU A 62 13.71 -12.72 6.06
N ILE A 63 13.14 -12.51 4.87
CA ILE A 63 12.86 -11.16 4.34
C ILE A 63 11.88 -10.41 5.25
N GLY A 64 10.80 -11.07 5.71
CA GLY A 64 9.86 -10.46 6.63
C GLY A 64 10.52 -9.96 7.92
N ARG A 65 11.42 -10.75 8.50
CA ARG A 65 12.20 -10.36 9.69
C ARG A 65 13.13 -9.18 9.41
N MET A 66 13.87 -9.22 8.30
CA MET A 66 14.76 -8.11 7.93
C MET A 66 14.01 -6.78 7.74
N ILE A 67 12.83 -6.82 7.12
CA ILE A 67 11.98 -5.63 6.98
C ILE A 67 11.53 -5.11 8.35
N ALA A 68 11.14 -6.00 9.25
CA ALA A 68 10.73 -5.60 10.60
C ALA A 68 11.88 -4.99 11.40
N GLU A 69 13.07 -5.58 11.34
CA GLU A 69 14.28 -5.03 11.98
C GLU A 69 14.68 -3.68 11.39
N ALA A 70 14.58 -3.51 10.06
CA ALA A 70 14.83 -2.24 9.41
C ALA A 70 13.84 -1.17 9.88
N MET A 71 12.54 -1.48 9.89
CA MET A 71 11.47 -0.58 10.34
C MET A 71 11.60 -0.20 11.82
N ASP A 72 12.03 -1.13 12.68
CA ASP A 72 12.28 -0.84 14.10
C ASP A 72 13.47 0.11 14.30
N LYS A 73 14.51 0.01 13.46
CA LYS A 73 15.68 0.91 13.51
C LYS A 73 15.40 2.31 12.96
N VAL A 74 14.65 2.44 11.86
CA VAL A 74 14.38 3.74 11.20
C VAL A 74 13.11 4.43 11.69
N GLY A 75 12.24 3.70 12.41
CA GLY A 75 10.94 4.19 12.86
C GLY A 75 9.86 4.16 11.77
N GLN A 76 8.61 4.40 12.15
CA GLN A 76 7.44 4.26 11.26
C GLN A 76 7.45 5.19 10.03
N GLU A 77 8.17 6.30 10.10
CA GLU A 77 8.28 7.29 9.01
C GLU A 77 9.66 7.28 8.34
N GLY A 78 10.53 6.31 8.70
CA GLY A 78 11.85 6.20 8.14
C GLY A 78 11.85 5.72 6.68
N VAL A 79 12.86 6.13 5.92
CA VAL A 79 13.04 5.71 4.54
C VAL A 79 13.97 4.50 4.51
N ILE A 80 13.50 3.40 3.91
CA ILE A 80 14.31 2.20 3.67
C ILE A 80 14.71 2.19 2.20
N THR A 81 16.01 2.05 1.95
CA THR A 81 16.56 1.88 0.60
C THR A 81 17.20 0.50 0.52
N VAL A 82 17.05 -0.18 -0.60
CA VAL A 82 17.61 -1.51 -0.86
C VAL A 82 18.67 -1.37 -1.96
N GLU A 83 19.87 -1.87 -1.72
CA GLU A 83 20.97 -1.89 -2.68
C GLU A 83 21.45 -3.33 -2.89
N GLU A 84 21.90 -3.65 -4.11
CA GLU A 84 22.48 -4.96 -4.41
C GLU A 84 23.88 -5.06 -3.78
N ALA A 85 24.03 -5.91 -2.76
CA ALA A 85 25.32 -6.22 -2.18
C ALA A 85 26.12 -7.15 -3.12
N LYS A 86 27.44 -6.90 -3.22
CA LYS A 86 28.36 -7.79 -3.96
C LYS A 86 28.73 -9.06 -3.17
N GLY A 87 28.37 -9.11 -1.89
CA GLY A 87 28.57 -10.25 -0.99
C GLY A 87 27.41 -11.24 -1.02
N LEU A 88 27.56 -12.35 -0.30
CA LEU A 88 26.50 -13.34 -0.09
C LEU A 88 25.60 -13.01 1.12
N GLU A 89 26.05 -12.11 1.99
CA GLU A 89 25.37 -11.76 3.23
C GLU A 89 24.52 -10.50 3.03
N THR A 90 23.34 -10.49 3.65
CA THR A 90 22.45 -9.31 3.66
C THR A 90 22.74 -8.51 4.92
N GLU A 91 23.15 -7.26 4.76
CA GLU A 91 23.50 -6.36 5.86
C GLU A 91 22.45 -5.25 6.02
N LEU A 92 22.24 -4.79 7.26
CA LEU A 92 21.31 -3.70 7.60
C LEU A 92 22.08 -2.56 8.28
N ASP A 93 22.41 -1.55 7.48
CA ASP A 93 23.05 -0.32 7.95
C ASP A 93 22.04 0.82 8.10
N VAL A 94 22.16 1.56 9.20
CA VAL A 94 21.40 2.78 9.45
C VAL A 94 22.34 3.95 9.24
N VAL A 95 22.08 4.75 8.22
CA VAL A 95 22.80 6.00 7.99
C VAL A 95 21.94 7.13 8.51
N GLU A 96 22.49 7.96 9.41
CA GLU A 96 21.86 9.22 9.82
C GLU A 96 21.90 10.21 8.65
N GLY A 97 21.00 10.03 7.69
CA GLY A 97 20.84 10.92 6.55
C GLY A 97 20.00 12.13 6.92
N MET A 98 20.64 13.28 7.15
CA MET A 98 20.03 14.57 6.88
C MET A 98 21.06 15.51 6.25
N GLN A 99 21.09 15.50 4.91
CA GLN A 99 20.88 16.72 4.14
C GLN A 99 20.24 16.41 2.79
#